data_AF-A0A1F9L9B7-F1
#
_entry.id   AF-A0A1F9L9B7-F1
#
_cell.length_a   1.000
_cell.length_b   1.000
_cell.length_c   1.000
_cell.angle_alpha   90.00
_cell.angle_beta   90.00
_cell.angle_gamma   90.00
#
_symmetry.space_group_name_H-M   'P 1'
#
loop_
_entity.id
_entity.type
_entity.pdbx_description
1 polymer ?
#
loop_
_entity_poly.entity_id
_entity_poly.type
_entity_poly.pdbx_seq_one_letter_code
_entity_poly.pdbx_strand_id
1 'polypeptide(L)' 'MHTVFATIGWLLAIAGLAVSVAFWLPGLCHRTRLKEMLGSRYPIVYVVYIANGPLLLLLGIILLKTFR' A
#
# COMPACT_ATOMS: atom_id res chain seq x y z
N MET A 1 19.10 -13.53 -11.69
CA MET A 1 18.40 -13.45 -10.39
C MET A 1 18.25 -12.02 -9.89
N HIS A 2 19.29 -11.19 -9.90
CA HIS A 2 19.21 -9.76 -9.50
C HIS A 2 18.10 -8.95 -10.21
N THR A 3 17.93 -9.13 -11.52
CA THR A 3 16.90 -8.41 -12.30
C THR A 3 15.47 -8.73 -11.86
N VAL A 4 15.21 -9.98 -11.47
CA VAL A 4 13.87 -10.42 -11.01
C VAL A 4 13.51 -9.77 -9.67
N PHE A 5 14.46 -9.73 -8.72
CA PHE A 5 14.26 -9.06 -7.43
C PHE A 5 14.09 -7.55 -7.58
N ALA A 6 14.82 -6.92 -8.51
CA ALA A 6 14.64 -5.50 -8.80
C ALA A 6 13.25 -5.20 -9.38
N THR A 7 12.76 -6.03 -10.31
CA THR A 7 11.40 -5.89 -10.88
C THR A 7 10.32 -6.05 -9.80
N ILE A 8 10.47 -7.06 -8.94
CA ILE A 8 9.55 -7.29 -7.80
C ILE A 8 9.60 -6.11 -6.82
N GLY A 9 10.79 -5.63 -6.47
CA GLY A 9 10.95 -4.46 -5.59
C GLY A 9 10.28 -3.21 -6.13
N TRP A 10 10.40 -2.93 -7.44
CA TRP A 10 9.68 -1.83 -8.09
C TRP A 10 8.17 -2.03 -8.06
N LEU A 11 7.67 -3.23 -8.32
CA LEU A 11 6.25 -3.56 -8.28
C LEU A 11 5.66 -3.32 -6.89
N LEU A 12 6.33 -3.80 -5.84
CA LEU A 12 5.91 -3.58 -4.46
C LEU A 12 6.00 -2.10 -4.05
N ALA A 13 7.07 -1.39 -4.45
CA ALA A 13 7.22 0.02 -4.15
C ALA A 13 6.11 0.85 -4.81
N ILE A 14 5.82 0.63 -6.10
CA ILE A 14 4.76 1.36 -6.81
C ILE A 14 3.39 1.02 -6.22
N ALA A 15 3.10 -0.26 -5.96
CA ALA A 15 1.83 -0.67 -5.38
C ALA A 15 1.64 -0.11 -3.96
N GLY A 16 2.68 -0.18 -3.11
CA GLY A 16 2.66 0.39 -1.76
C GLY A 16 2.49 1.90 -1.76
N LEU A 17 3.11 2.60 -2.72
CA LEU A 17 2.95 4.05 -2.89
C LEU A 17 1.55 4.39 -3.38
N ALA A 18 1.02 3.68 -4.37
CA ALA A 18 -0.34 3.88 -4.87
C ALA A 18 -1.40 3.65 -3.78
N VAL A 19 -1.29 2.58 -2.99
CA VAL A 19 -2.19 2.30 -1.86
C VAL A 19 -2.05 3.37 -0.78
N SER A 20 -0.82 3.76 -0.43
CA SER A 20 -0.59 4.81 0.56
C SER A 20 -1.20 6.14 0.10
N VAL A 21 -0.94 6.57 -1.14
CA VAL A 21 -1.49 7.82 -1.69
C VAL A 21 -3.01 7.76 -1.78
N ALA A 22 -3.59 6.67 -2.30
CA ALA A 22 -5.03 6.52 -2.45
C ALA A 22 -5.78 6.57 -1.11
N PHE A 23 -5.21 6.03 -0.04
CA PHE A 23 -5.83 6.02 1.29
C PHE A 23 -5.49 7.25 2.14
N TRP A 24 -4.33 7.87 1.93
CA TRP A 24 -3.87 9.01 2.73
C TRP A 24 -4.39 10.33 2.17
N LEU A 25 -4.57 10.48 0.85
CA LEU A 25 -5.25 11.64 0.28
C LEU A 25 -6.77 11.52 0.51
N PRO A 26 -7.35 12.38 1.37
CA PRO A 26 -8.78 12.33 1.68
C PRO A 26 -9.68 12.68 0.48
N GLY A 27 -9.12 13.18 -0.63
CA GLY A 27 -9.84 13.46 -1.88
C GLY A 27 -9.94 12.27 -2.85
N LEU A 28 -9.11 11.24 -2.70
CA LEU A 28 -9.12 10.05 -3.58
C LEU A 28 -10.01 8.93 -3.02
N CYS A 29 -10.04 8.76 -1.70
CA CYS A 29 -10.90 7.78 -1.04
C CYS A 29 -12.03 8.46 -0.25
N HIS A 30 -13.27 8.34 -0.75
CA HIS A 30 -14.46 8.77 -0.03
C HIS A 30 -14.71 7.86 1.18
N ARG A 31 -14.13 8.25 2.34
CA ARG A 31 -14.26 7.53 3.62
C ARG A 31 -15.72 7.24 3.99
N THR A 32 -16.65 8.13 3.63
CA THR A 32 -18.09 7.98 3.89
C THR A 32 -18.69 6.80 3.12
N ARG A 33 -18.40 6.68 1.82
CA ARG A 33 -18.85 5.58 0.95
C ARG A 33 -18.24 4.25 1.38
N LEU A 34 -16.95 4.23 1.72
CA LEU A 34 -16.30 3.02 2.23
C LEU A 34 -16.88 2.60 3.58
N LYS A 35 -17.16 3.55 4.49
CA LYS A 35 -17.80 3.25 5.78
C LYS A 35 -19.21 2.68 5.60
N GLU A 36 -19.98 3.19 4.64
CA GLU A 36 -21.29 2.62 4.27
C GLU A 36 -21.17 1.20 3.70
N MET A 37 -20.21 0.94 2.81
CA MET A 37 -20.03 -0.39 2.21
C MET A 37 -19.47 -1.44 3.18
N LEU A 38 -18.56 -1.04 4.08
CA LEU A 38 -17.90 -1.97 5.01
C LEU A 38 -18.58 -2.05 6.39
N GLY A 39 -19.46 -1.10 6.72
CA GLY A 39 -20.20 -1.07 7.99
C GLY A 39 -19.27 -1.14 9.22
N SER A 40 -19.57 -2.06 10.14
CA SER A 40 -18.81 -2.28 11.38
C SER A 40 -17.36 -2.79 11.15
N ARG A 41 -17.08 -3.37 9.98
CA ARG A 41 -15.73 -3.89 9.64
C ARG A 41 -14.80 -2.81 9.10
N TYR A 42 -15.33 -1.63 8.79
CA TYR A 42 -14.58 -0.49 8.25
C TYR A 42 -13.30 -0.14 9.04
N PRO A 43 -13.30 0.05 10.38
CA PRO A 43 -12.10 0.42 11.11
C PRO A 43 -10.99 -0.63 11.03
N ILE A 44 -11.32 -1.92 11.06
CA ILE A 44 -10.33 -3.00 10.96
C ILE A 44 -9.72 -3.03 9.55
N VAL A 45 -10.54 -2.98 8.52
CA VAL A 45 -10.05 -2.99 7.12
C VAL A 45 -9.25 -1.73 6.83
N TYR A 46 -9.67 -0.58 7.36
CA TYR A 46 -8.96 0.68 7.24
C TYR A 46 -7.57 0.62 7.88
N VAL A 47 -7.46 0.09 9.10
CA VAL A 47 -6.16 -0.08 9.79
C VAL A 47 -5.27 -1.08 9.06
N VAL A 48 -5.82 -2.20 8.58
CA VAL A 48 -5.07 -3.20 7.82
C VAL A 48 -4.57 -2.63 6.49
N TYR A 49 -5.39 -1.89 5.75
CA TYR A 49 -4.96 -1.25 4.49
C TYR A 49 -3.92 -0.15 4.72
N ILE A 50 -4.11 0.69 5.75
CA ILE A 50 -3.13 1.72 6.12
C ILE A 50 -1.83 1.13 6.62
N ALA A 51 -1.85 0.02 7.35
CA ALA A 51 -0.62 -0.64 7.78
C ALA A 51 0.08 -1.27 6.57
N ASN A 52 -0.67 -1.90 5.67
CA ASN A 52 -0.10 -2.63 4.54
C ASN A 52 0.49 -1.74 3.45
N GLY A 53 -0.08 -0.58 3.12
CA GLY A 53 0.44 0.30 2.06
C GLY A 53 1.90 0.76 2.32
N PRO A 54 2.19 1.42 3.45
CA PRO A 54 3.52 1.82 3.87
C PRO A 54 4.45 0.62 4.11
N LEU A 55 3.93 -0.50 4.60
CA LEU A 55 4.72 -1.71 4.81
C LEU A 55 5.15 -2.33 3.47
N LEU A 56 4.26 -2.40 2.47
CA LEU A 56 4.53 -2.82 1.10
C LEU A 56 5.56 -1.90 0.43
N LEU A 57 5.42 -0.58 0.62
CA LEU A 57 6.38 0.41 0.14
C LEU A 57 7.77 0.16 0.74
N LEU A 58 7.84 0.02 2.07
CA LEU A 58 9.07 -0.27 2.80
C LEU A 58 9.72 -1.57 2.30
N LEU A 59 8.93 -2.62 2.12
CA LEU A 59 9.40 -3.93 1.65
C LEU A 59 9.97 -3.82 0.22
N GLY A 60 9.29 -3.09 -0.66
CA GLY A 60 9.79 -2.79 -2.01
C GLY A 60 11.10 -1.99 -2.00
N ILE A 61 11.22 -0.96 -1.17
CA ILE A 61 12.44 -0.16 -1.02
C ILE A 61 13.59 -1.00 -0.46
N ILE A 62 13.34 -1.85 0.52
CA ILE A 62 14.35 -2.75 1.11
C ILE A 62 14.86 -3.74 0.06
N LEU A 63 13.96 -4.34 -0.74
CA LEU A 63 14.37 -5.21 -1.85
C LEU A 63 15.21 -4.45 -2.86
N LEU A 64 14.79 -3.24 -3.25
CA LEU A 64 15.54 -2.42 -4.20
C LEU A 64 16.90 -2.00 -3.66
N LYS A 65 17.04 -1.69 -2.36
CA LYS A 65 18.36 -1.37 -1.77
C LYS A 65 19.27 -2.58 -1.61
N THR A 66 18.70 -3.76 -1.35
CA THR A 66 19.48 -4.99 -1.10
C THR A 66 20.00 -5.61 -2.40
N PHE A 67 19.24 -5.53 -3.49
CA PHE A 67 19.53 -6.25 -4.74
C PHE A 67 19.92 -5.35 -5.91
N ARG A 68 20.12 -4.05 -5.69
CA ARG A 68 20.63 -3.08 -6.67
C ARG A 68 22.09 -2.75 -6.39
#